data_AF-A0A7I8IV74-F1
#
_entry.id   AF-A0A7I8IV74-F1
#
_cell.length_a   1.000
_cell.length_b   1.000
_cell.length_c   1.000
_cell.angle_alpha   90.00
_cell.angle_beta   90.00
_cell.angle_gamma   90.00
#
_symmetry.space_group_name_H-M   'P 1'
#
loop_
_entity.id
_entity.type
_entity.pdbx_description
1 polymer ?
#
loop_
_entity_poly.entity_id
_entity_poly.type
_entity_poly.pdbx_seq_one_letter_code
_entity_poly.pdbx_strand_id
1 'polypeptide(L)'
;MGRLHLVPLEGEVYTCRHCETQLALAGDIFSRFFQCSHGKAYLFSKVVNVYVGRKEERLMTTGMHTVSDIFCVRCGSILGWKYETAHVVNQRYKEGMFILERFRVLGPDGNNCCESEDSLQEEEEEEEEDDVADDSLNLP
;
A
#
# COMPACT_ATOMS: atom_id res chain seq x y z
N MET A 1 -10.58 -0.86 -32.93
CA MET A 1 -10.68 -0.25 -31.59
C MET A 1 -10.96 -1.35 -30.58
N GLY A 2 -9.96 -1.78 -29.81
CA GLY A 2 -10.11 -2.86 -28.82
C GLY A 2 -11.02 -2.42 -27.66
N ARG A 3 -11.90 -3.32 -27.20
CA ARG A 3 -12.72 -3.05 -26.01
C ARG A 3 -11.86 -3.24 -24.77
N LEU A 4 -11.85 -2.24 -23.88
CA LEU A 4 -11.27 -2.40 -22.55
C LEU A 4 -12.14 -3.38 -21.76
N HIS A 5 -11.55 -4.50 -21.35
CA HIS A 5 -12.22 -5.46 -20.48
C HIS A 5 -12.04 -5.00 -19.04
N LEU A 6 -13.09 -4.45 -18.46
CA LEU A 6 -13.13 -4.08 -17.05
C LEU A 6 -13.76 -5.22 -16.26
N VAL A 7 -13.13 -5.60 -15.16
CA VAL A 7 -13.68 -6.58 -14.22
C VAL A 7 -14.75 -5.87 -13.39
N PRO A 8 -16.04 -6.24 -13.50
CA PRO A 8 -17.06 -5.70 -12.63
C PRO A 8 -16.89 -6.28 -11.22
N LEU A 9 -17.03 -5.42 -10.22
CA LEU A 9 -17.05 -5.77 -8.81
C LEU A 9 -18.48 -5.59 -8.28
N GLU A 10 -18.96 -6.55 -7.49
CA GLU A 10 -20.28 -6.53 -6.86
C GLU A 10 -20.15 -6.15 -5.38
N GLY A 11 -20.90 -5.13 -4.94
CA GLY A 11 -20.91 -4.65 -3.54
C GLY A 11 -20.34 -3.25 -3.34
N GLU A 12 -19.81 -3.00 -2.14
CA GLU A 12 -19.18 -1.74 -1.75
C GLU A 12 -17.82 -1.58 -2.43
N VAL A 13 -17.75 -0.73 -3.45
CA VAL A 13 -16.55 -0.57 -4.29
C VAL A 13 -15.94 0.81 -4.15
N TYR A 14 -14.61 0.83 -4.15
CA TYR A 14 -13.82 2.04 -4.32
C TYR A 14 -13.62 2.32 -5.80
N THR A 15 -13.89 3.55 -6.21
CA THR A 15 -13.80 3.96 -7.61
C THR A 15 -12.74 5.04 -7.81
N CYS A 16 -12.23 5.17 -9.04
CA CYS A 16 -11.33 6.26 -9.39
C CYS A 16 -12.06 7.61 -9.37
N ARG A 17 -11.50 8.62 -8.70
CA ARG A 17 -12.11 9.95 -8.63
C ARG A 17 -12.27 10.66 -9.99
N HIS A 18 -11.45 10.31 -10.99
CA HIS A 18 -11.47 10.98 -12.29
C HIS A 18 -12.42 10.35 -13.31
N CYS A 19 -12.65 9.04 -13.24
CA CYS A 19 -13.39 8.32 -14.27
C CYS A 19 -14.35 7.27 -13.71
N GLU A 20 -14.51 7.23 -12.38
CA GLU A 20 -15.44 6.37 -11.64
C GLU A 20 -15.28 4.87 -11.93
N THR A 21 -14.10 4.46 -12.44
CA THR A 21 -13.81 3.05 -12.67
C THR A 21 -13.64 2.34 -11.34
N GLN A 22 -14.29 1.19 -11.18
CA GLN A 22 -14.17 0.33 -9.99
C GLN A 22 -12.73 -0.20 -9.86
N LEU A 23 -12.10 0.02 -8.71
CA LEU A 23 -10.71 -0.34 -8.44
C LEU A 23 -10.61 -1.49 -7.44
N ALA A 24 -11.36 -1.43 -6.34
CA ALA A 24 -11.25 -2.41 -5.26
C ALA A 24 -12.57 -2.53 -4.50
N LEU A 25 -12.74 -3.63 -3.76
CA LEU A 25 -13.86 -3.81 -2.82
C LEU A 25 -13.49 -3.30 -1.43
N ALA A 26 -14.46 -2.81 -0.68
CA ALA A 26 -14.27 -2.43 0.72
C ALA A 26 -13.89 -3.62 1.61
N GLY A 27 -14.31 -4.84 1.24
CA GLY A 27 -13.94 -6.08 1.93
C GLY A 27 -12.49 -6.50 1.69
N ASP A 28 -11.83 -5.99 0.65
CA ASP A 28 -10.41 -6.25 0.36
C ASP A 28 -9.49 -5.23 1.06
N ILE A 29 -10.03 -4.32 1.87
CA ILE A 29 -9.23 -3.40 2.67
C ILE A 29 -8.56 -4.19 3.79
N PHE A 30 -7.24 -4.12 3.83
CA PHE A 30 -6.45 -4.61 4.94
C PHE A 30 -6.29 -3.56 6.04
N SER A 31 -5.97 -2.31 5.67
CA SER A 31 -5.88 -1.20 6.63
C SER A 31 -6.40 0.12 6.06
N ARG A 32 -7.17 0.83 6.88
CA ARG A 32 -7.77 2.14 6.55
C ARG A 32 -6.96 3.34 7.04
N PHE A 33 -5.97 3.09 7.90
CA PHE A 33 -5.22 4.12 8.62
C PHE A 33 -3.76 4.17 8.17
N PHE A 34 -3.48 3.80 6.92
CA PHE A 34 -2.12 3.83 6.41
C PHE A 34 -1.69 5.27 6.11
N GLN A 35 -0.52 5.66 6.61
CA GLN A 35 0.05 6.98 6.35
C GLN A 35 1.20 6.85 5.35
N CYS A 36 1.08 7.57 4.24
CA CYS A 36 2.15 7.73 3.26
C CYS A 36 2.75 9.13 3.41
N SER A 37 3.94 9.36 2.82
CA SER A 37 4.56 10.69 2.74
C SER A 37 3.64 11.77 2.14
N HIS A 38 2.71 11.36 1.27
CA HIS A 38 1.74 12.23 0.60
C HIS A 38 0.40 12.37 1.36
N GLY A 39 0.26 11.75 2.54
CA GLY A 39 -0.94 11.83 3.38
C GLY A 39 -1.61 10.48 3.63
N LYS A 40 -2.94 10.50 3.85
CA LYS A 40 -3.73 9.31 4.19
C LYS A 40 -3.95 8.41 2.97
N ALA A 41 -3.72 7.12 3.14
CA ALA A 41 -3.92 6.11 2.10
C ALA A 41 -4.62 4.86 2.66
N TYR A 42 -5.14 4.05 1.73
CA TYR A 42 -5.76 2.77 2.02
C TYR A 42 -4.85 1.65 1.57
N LEU A 43 -4.70 0.63 2.40
CA LEU A 43 -3.98 -0.59 2.07
C LEU A 43 -5.00 -1.68 1.70
N PHE A 44 -4.94 -2.14 0.46
CA PHE A 44 -5.79 -3.20 -0.09
C PHE A 44 -4.98 -4.47 -0.33
N SER A 45 -5.60 -5.62 -0.09
CA SER A 45 -5.04 -6.92 -0.49
C SER A 45 -5.16 -7.14 -2.00
N LYS A 46 -6.23 -6.61 -2.62
CA LYS A 46 -6.52 -6.81 -4.03
C LYS A 46 -7.08 -5.54 -4.68
N VAL A 47 -6.56 -5.23 -5.86
CA VAL A 47 -7.03 -4.14 -6.72
C VAL A 47 -7.12 -4.64 -8.16
N VAL A 48 -8.18 -4.26 -8.87
CA VAL A 48 -8.45 -4.61 -10.26
C VAL A 48 -8.58 -3.34 -11.12
N ASN A 49 -8.61 -3.50 -12.44
CA ASN A 49 -8.75 -2.39 -13.39
C ASN A 49 -7.64 -1.34 -13.28
N VAL A 50 -6.43 -1.79 -12.93
CA VAL A 50 -5.25 -0.95 -12.80
C VAL A 50 -4.09 -1.48 -13.65
N TYR A 51 -3.23 -0.56 -14.06
CA TYR A 51 -1.97 -0.83 -14.72
C TYR A 51 -0.84 -0.71 -13.70
N VAL A 52 0.00 -1.74 -13.61
CA VAL A 52 1.20 -1.72 -12.77
C VAL A 52 2.36 -1.19 -13.60
N GLY A 53 3.00 -0.15 -13.08
CA GLY A 53 4.13 0.54 -13.70
C GLY A 53 5.44 -0.22 -13.59
N ARG A 54 6.54 0.54 -13.65
CA ARG A 54 7.88 -0.01 -13.48
C ARG A 54 8.15 -0.30 -12.02
N LYS A 55 8.97 -1.33 -11.78
CA LYS A 55 9.51 -1.63 -10.47
C LYS A 55 10.59 -0.63 -10.13
N GLU A 56 10.44 0.03 -9.00
CA GLU A 56 11.39 1.00 -8.46
C GLU A 56 11.73 0.63 -7.02
N GLU A 57 13.00 0.72 -6.66
CA GLU A 57 13.43 0.53 -5.28
C GLU A 57 13.32 1.84 -4.51
N ARG A 58 12.59 1.81 -3.40
CA ARG A 58 12.37 2.95 -2.52
C ARG A 58 12.73 2.59 -1.09
N LEU A 59 13.55 3.44 -0.48
CA LEU A 59 13.84 3.38 0.95
C LEU A 59 12.65 3.95 1.73
N MET A 60 12.12 3.17 2.65
CA MET A 60 11.03 3.53 3.56
C MET A 60 11.51 3.38 5.01
N THR A 61 10.69 3.80 5.97
CA THR A 61 11.00 3.68 7.40
C THR A 61 11.37 2.25 7.78
N THR A 62 10.66 1.26 7.24
CA THR A 62 10.88 -0.18 7.51
C THR A 62 11.97 -0.82 6.63
N GLY A 63 12.75 -0.02 5.89
CA GLY A 63 13.86 -0.49 5.05
C GLY A 63 13.62 -0.39 3.54
N MET A 64 14.43 -1.11 2.77
CA MET A 64 14.41 -1.10 1.30
C MET A 64 13.27 -1.96 0.74
N HIS A 65 12.42 -1.36 -0.09
CA HIS A 65 11.29 -2.05 -0.72
C HIS A 65 11.29 -1.82 -2.23
N THR A 66 10.98 -2.85 -3.00
CA THR A 66 10.66 -2.70 -4.41
C THR A 66 9.17 -2.45 -4.53
N VAL A 67 8.82 -1.28 -5.07
CA VAL A 67 7.44 -0.85 -5.28
C VAL A 67 7.16 -0.65 -6.76
N SER A 68 5.89 -0.58 -7.13
CA SER A 68 5.47 -0.26 -8.50
C SER A 68 4.27 0.66 -8.48
N ASP A 69 4.40 1.81 -9.14
CA ASP A 69 3.29 2.76 -9.25
C ASP A 69 2.10 2.13 -9.98
N ILE A 70 0.90 2.48 -9.55
CA ILE A 70 -0.36 1.95 -10.06
C ILE A 70 -1.14 3.07 -10.73
N PHE A 71 -1.66 2.79 -11.92
CA PHE A 71 -2.39 3.74 -12.74
C PHE A 71 -3.79 3.19 -13.07
N CYS A 72 -4.77 4.07 -13.22
CA CYS A 72 -6.10 3.65 -13.66
C CYS A 72 -6.07 3.21 -15.14
N VAL A 73 -6.63 2.05 -15.46
CA VAL A 73 -6.65 1.54 -16.85
C VAL A 73 -7.50 2.41 -17.80
N ARG A 74 -8.45 3.18 -17.27
CA ARG A 74 -9.38 3.98 -18.08
C ARG A 74 -8.84 5.39 -18.38
N CYS A 75 -8.39 6.12 -17.37
CA CYS A 75 -7.91 7.51 -17.53
C CYS A 75 -6.39 7.68 -17.42
N GLY A 76 -5.65 6.65 -17.02
CA GLY A 76 -4.19 6.72 -16.83
C GLY A 76 -3.74 7.54 -15.63
N SER A 77 -4.65 8.04 -14.78
CA SER A 77 -4.24 8.77 -13.57
C SER A 77 -3.50 7.84 -12.61
N ILE A 78 -2.43 8.34 -12.00
CA ILE A 78 -1.78 7.68 -10.85
C ILE A 78 -2.83 7.50 -9.75
N LEU A 79 -2.89 6.32 -9.13
CA LEU A 79 -3.79 6.00 -8.02
C LEU A 79 -3.02 5.75 -6.71
N GLY A 80 -1.79 5.27 -6.83
CA GLY A 80 -0.93 4.91 -5.70
C GLY A 80 0.16 3.96 -6.18
N TRP A 81 0.53 2.97 -5.37
CA TRP A 81 1.65 2.06 -5.63
C TRP A 81 1.45 0.70 -4.95
N LYS A 82 2.08 -0.35 -5.48
CA LYS A 82 2.03 -1.73 -4.98
C LYS A 82 3.38 -2.12 -4.43
N TYR A 83 3.42 -2.86 -3.33
CA TYR A 83 4.63 -3.56 -2.90
C TYR A 83 4.87 -4.79 -3.78
N GLU A 84 6.01 -4.84 -4.45
CA GLU A 84 6.42 -6.00 -5.23
C GLU A 84 7.24 -6.98 -4.38
N THR A 85 8.27 -6.49 -3.71
CA THR A 85 9.15 -7.30 -2.85
C THR A 85 9.69 -6.48 -1.69
N ALA A 86 9.80 -7.10 -0.52
CA ALA A 86 10.47 -6.53 0.64
C ALA A 86 11.83 -7.21 0.82
N HIS A 87 12.90 -6.42 0.96
CA HIS A 87 14.24 -6.99 1.19
C HIS A 87 14.42 -7.54 2.62
N VAL A 88 13.57 -7.10 3.55
CA VAL A 88 13.57 -7.55 4.95
C VAL A 88 12.50 -8.62 5.16
N VAL A 89 12.88 -9.76 5.76
CA VAL A 89 11.99 -10.93 5.94
C VAL A 89 10.73 -10.58 6.74
N ASN A 90 10.86 -9.78 7.79
CA ASN A 90 9.73 -9.35 8.63
C ASN A 90 8.75 -8.41 7.91
N GLN A 91 9.10 -7.87 6.74
CA GLN A 91 8.22 -6.99 5.96
C GLN A 91 7.56 -7.71 4.79
N ARG A 92 7.80 -9.02 4.62
CA ARG A 92 7.25 -9.81 3.48
C ARG A 92 5.74 -9.91 3.48
N TYR A 93 5.07 -9.69 4.62
CA TYR A 93 3.60 -9.63 4.67
C TYR A 93 3.00 -8.49 3.84
N LYS A 94 3.79 -7.45 3.52
CA LYS A 94 3.37 -6.35 2.65
C LYS A 94 3.50 -6.70 1.16
N GLU A 95 4.21 -7.78 0.81
CA GLU A 95 4.41 -8.19 -0.58
C GLU A 95 3.07 -8.50 -1.26
N GLY A 96 2.83 -7.86 -2.40
CA GLY A 96 1.58 -8.00 -3.14
C GLY A 96 0.46 -7.06 -2.71
N MET A 97 0.63 -6.32 -1.60
CA MET A 97 -0.38 -5.36 -1.13
C MET A 97 -0.34 -4.07 -1.97
N PHE A 98 -1.51 -3.44 -2.08
CA PHE A 98 -1.73 -2.25 -2.89
C PHE A 98 -2.06 -1.05 -2.01
N ILE A 99 -1.40 0.07 -2.24
CA ILE A 99 -1.69 1.34 -1.59
C ILE A 99 -2.40 2.25 -2.57
N LEU A 100 -3.59 2.71 -2.19
CA LEU A 100 -4.36 3.69 -2.94
C LEU A 100 -4.50 4.97 -2.10
N GLU A 101 -4.13 6.10 -2.70
CA GLU A 101 -4.20 7.39 -2.02
C GLU A 101 -5.65 7.86 -1.88
N ARG A 102 -6.06 8.27 -0.68
CA ARG A 102 -7.46 8.60 -0.38
C ARG A 102 -8.01 9.75 -1.22
N PHE A 103 -7.17 10.70 -1.62
CA PHE A 103 -7.60 11.83 -2.44
C PHE A 103 -7.86 11.47 -3.91
N ARG A 104 -7.43 10.28 -4.36
CA ARG A 104 -7.55 9.79 -5.74
C ARG A 104 -8.66 8.78 -5.94
N VAL A 105 -9.20 8.23 -4.86
CA VAL A 105 -10.29 7.26 -4.87
C VAL A 105 -11.54 7.84 -4.22
N LEU A 106 -12.70 7.37 -4.65
CA LEU A 106 -13.98 7.64 -4.01
C LEU A 106 -14.44 6.39 -3.28
N GLY A 107 -14.83 6.55 -2.03
CA GLY A 107 -15.43 5.48 -1.25
C GLY A 107 -16.89 5.23 -1.66
N PRO A 108 -17.41 4.01 -1.40
CA PRO A 108 -18.79 3.64 -1.72
C PRO A 108 -19.83 4.52 -1.02
N ASP A 109 -19.54 5.03 0.18
CA ASP A 109 -20.47 5.85 0.97
C ASP A 109 -20.42 7.36 0.67
N GLY A 110 -19.60 7.79 -0.31
CA GLY A 110 -19.41 9.22 -0.61
C GLY A 110 -18.82 10.05 0.54
N ASN A 111 -18.56 9.43 1.70
CA ASN A 111 -18.08 10.12 2.88
C ASN A 111 -16.55 10.03 2.96
N ASN A 112 -15.90 11.18 2.84
CA ASN A 112 -14.57 11.36 3.40
C ASN A 112 -14.70 11.34 4.93
N CYS A 113 -14.96 10.18 5.54
CA CYS A 113 -14.99 10.01 7.00
C CYS A 113 -13.63 10.43 7.59
N CYS A 114 -13.57 11.66 8.04
CA CYS A 114 -12.74 12.13 9.13
C CYS A 114 -13.27 11.55 10.45
N GLU A 115 -12.32 11.09 11.29
CA GLU A 115 -12.47 10.64 12.69
C GLU A 115 -13.13 9.23 12.84
N SER A 116 -12.60 8.26 13.56
CA SER A 116 -11.81 8.28 14.81
C SER A 116 -10.76 7.16 14.84
N GLU A 117 -9.92 7.24 15.87
CA GLU A 117 -8.80 6.37 16.25
C GLU A 117 -9.10 4.85 16.14
N ASP A 118 -8.21 4.13 15.48
CA ASP A 118 -7.83 2.77 15.88
C ASP A 118 -6.38 2.55 15.45
N SER A 119 -5.50 2.99 16.34
CA SER A 119 -4.08 2.68 16.32
C SER A 119 -3.92 1.29 16.91
N LEU A 120 -3.82 0.26 16.07
CA LEU A 120 -3.22 -1.02 16.47
C LEU A 120 -2.45 -1.64 15.29
N GLN A 121 -1.23 -2.05 15.62
CA GLN A 121 -0.25 -2.82 14.85
C GLN A 121 0.78 -2.03 14.01
N GLU A 122 1.44 -1.07 14.66
CA GLU A 122 2.87 -0.78 14.39
C GLU A 122 3.69 -0.77 15.69
N GLU A 123 3.38 -1.63 16.66
CA GLU A 123 4.25 -1.85 17.83
C GLU A 123 4.11 -3.32 18.26
N GLU A 124 5.07 -4.15 17.87
CA GLU A 124 5.53 -5.39 18.54
C GLU A 124 6.45 -6.11 17.55
N GLU A 125 7.71 -5.67 17.50
CA GLU A 125 8.95 -6.45 17.24
C GLU A 125 10.13 -5.48 17.09
N GLU A 126 10.31 -4.58 18.06
CA GLU A 126 11.61 -4.02 18.41
C GLU A 126 11.78 -4.26 19.91
N GLU A 127 12.36 -5.39 20.28
CA GLU A 127 13.26 -5.55 21.43
C GLU A 127 13.86 -6.98 21.44
N GLU A 128 15.16 -7.04 21.78
CA GLU A 128 16.09 -8.18 21.89
C GLU A 128 16.75 -8.65 20.56
N GLU A 129 18.06 -8.59 20.35
CA GLU A 129 19.23 -8.58 21.26
C GLU A 129 20.27 -7.53 20.86
N ASP A 130 20.66 -6.70 21.83
CA ASP A 130 22.04 -6.23 21.98
C ASP A 130 22.90 -7.42 22.43
N ASP A 131 24.01 -7.69 21.75
CA ASP A 131 25.18 -8.29 22.39
C ASP A 131 26.50 -7.71 21.85
N VAL A 132 26.95 -6.71 22.61
CA VAL A 132 28.33 -6.44 23.05
C VAL A 132 29.43 -6.24 22.01
N ALA A 133 29.82 -4.97 21.86
CA ALA A 133 31.19 -4.60 21.56
C ALA A 133 32.06 -4.78 22.82
N ASP A 134 32.95 -5.78 22.85
CA ASP A 134 34.24 -5.73 23.54
C ASP A 134 35.16 -6.82 22.97
N ASP A 135 36.17 -6.43 22.19
CA ASP A 135 37.44 -7.16 22.17
C ASP A 135 38.55 -6.13 22.34
N SER A 136 38.67 -5.68 23.59
CA SER A 136 39.85 -5.00 24.08
C SER A 136 41.05 -5.96 24.01
N LEU A 137 41.93 -5.67 23.04
CA LEU A 137 43.37 -5.91 23.05
C LEU A 137 43.91 -6.73 24.24
N ASN A 138 44.35 -7.96 23.97
CA ASN A 138 45.55 -8.51 24.62
C ASN A 138 46.36 -9.33 23.59
N LEU A 139 47.43 -8.68 23.09
CA LEU A 139 48.56 -9.35 22.46
C LEU A 139 49.45 -10.02 23.53
N PRO A 140 50.25 -11.04 23.17
CA PRO A 140 50.93 -11.94 24.10
C PRO A 140 52.06 -11.31 24.91
#